data_AF-A0A329VLS8-F1
#
_entry.id   AF-A0A329VLS8-F1
#
_cell.length_a   1.000
_cell.length_b   1.000
_cell.length_c   1.000
_cell.angle_alpha   90.00
_cell.angle_beta   90.00
_cell.angle_gamma   90.00
#
_symmetry.space_group_name_H-M   'P 1'
#
loop_
_entity.id
_entity.type
_entity.pdbx_description
1 polymer ?
#
loop_
_entity_poly.entity_id
_entity_poly.type
_entity_poly.pdbx_seq_one_letter_code
_entity_poly.pdbx_strand_id
1 'polypeptide(L)' 'MEALFLILLLPVIVFFHYRNLWVYQVRKRVLSELGLKTYKQLASYNVMVFKFWIWNWHRFLSSDKRRGE' A
#
# COMPACT_ATOMS: atom_id res chain seq x y z
N MET A 1 24.74 16.89 -15.92
CA MET A 1 24.51 15.49 -15.49
C MET A 1 23.81 15.42 -14.14
N GLU A 2 24.32 16.11 -13.12
CA GLU A 2 23.76 16.09 -11.75
C GLU A 2 22.32 16.60 -11.65
N ALA A 3 21.99 17.74 -12.30
CA ALA A 3 20.63 18.27 -12.31
C ALA A 3 19.61 17.33 -12.96
N LEU A 4 20.03 16.60 -14.01
CA LEU A 4 19.20 15.63 -14.73
C LEU A 4 18.89 14.41 -13.84
N PHE A 5 19.88 13.97 -13.05
CA PHE A 5 19.70 12.92 -12.05
C PHE A 5 18.71 13.34 -10.96
N LEU A 6 18.82 14.58 -10.44
CA LEU A 6 17.89 15.10 -9.43
C LEU A 6 16.45 15.20 -9.95
N ILE A 7 16.26 15.65 -11.19
CA ILE A 7 14.94 15.75 -11.83
C ILE A 7 14.29 14.36 -11.99
N LEU A 8 15.07 13.32 -12.28
CA LEU A 8 14.57 11.95 -12.36
C LEU A 8 14.28 11.33 -10.98
N LEU A 9 15.00 11.75 -9.94
CA LEU A 9 14.91 11.15 -8.61
C LEU A 9 13.77 11.77 -7.77
N LEU A 10 13.51 13.06 -7.95
CA LEU A 10 12.37 13.78 -7.33
C LEU A 10 11.02 13.07 -7.49
N PRO A 11 10.56 12.70 -8.70
CA PRO A 11 9.27 12.04 -8.89
C PRO A 11 9.24 10.64 -8.24
N VAL A 12 10.39 9.95 -8.17
CA VAL A 12 10.50 8.66 -7.46
C VAL A 12 10.28 8.86 -5.96
N ILE A 13 10.93 9.87 -5.36
CA ILE A 13 10.74 10.20 -3.93
C ILE A 13 9.29 10.58 -3.65
N VAL A 14 8.71 11.46 -4.48
CA VAL A 14 7.31 11.91 -4.34
C VAL A 14 6.36 10.71 -4.46
N PHE A 15 6.61 9.82 -5.40
CA PHE A 15 5.84 8.58 -5.56
C PHE A 15 5.91 7.70 -4.31
N PHE A 16 7.11 7.43 -3.79
CA PHE A 16 7.27 6.63 -2.58
C PHE A 16 6.63 7.28 -1.36
N HIS A 17 6.71 8.61 -1.24
CA HIS A 17 6.06 9.36 -0.17
C HIS A 17 4.53 9.22 -0.24
N TYR A 18 3.95 9.45 -1.42
CA TYR A 18 2.52 9.25 -1.64
C TYR A 18 2.09 7.82 -1.34
N ARG A 19 2.87 6.84 -1.81
CA ARG A 19 2.59 5.42 -1.57
C ARG A 19 2.63 5.07 -0.09
N ASN A 20 3.61 5.60 0.64
CA ASN A 20 3.75 5.41 2.07
C ASN A 20 2.52 5.95 2.83
N LEU A 21 2.10 7.16 2.50
CA LEU A 21 0.91 7.78 3.10
C LEU A 21 -0.36 6.97 2.79
N TRP A 22 -0.51 6.49 1.55
CA TRP A 22 -1.63 5.65 1.15
C TRP A 22 -1.68 4.34 1.95
N VAL A 23 -0.56 3.63 2.11
CA VAL A 23 -0.49 2.37 2.88
C VAL A 23 -0.89 2.62 4.33
N TYR A 24 -0.38 3.69 4.93
CA TYR A 24 -0.73 4.09 6.29
C TYR A 24 -2.25 4.33 6.44
N GLN A 25 -2.84 5.11 5.53
CA GLN A 25 -4.28 5.39 5.55
C GLN A 25 -5.13 4.14 5.36
N VAL A 26 -4.76 3.24 4.43
CA VAL A 26 -5.48 1.98 4.22
C VAL A 26 -5.41 1.09 5.46
N ARG A 27 -4.23 0.92 6.05
CA ARG A 27 -4.06 0.09 7.26
C ARG A 27 -4.84 0.67 8.44
N LYS A 28 -4.83 2.00 8.61
CA LYS A 28 -5.63 2.69 9.62
C LYS A 28 -7.13 2.48 9.40
N ARG A 29 -7.60 2.62 8.15
CA ARG A 29 -9.01 2.40 7.79
C ARG A 29 -9.43 0.96 8.06
N VAL A 30 -8.66 -0.02 7.61
CA VAL A 30 -8.96 -1.45 7.85
C VAL A 30 -9.01 -1.76 9.33
N LEU A 31 -8.08 -1.23 10.13
CA LEU A 31 -8.12 -1.41 11.58
C LEU A 31 -9.38 -0.79 12.21
N SER A 32 -9.76 0.40 11.75
CA SER A 32 -10.90 1.16 12.29
C SER A 32 -12.26 0.60 11.88
N GLU A 33 -12.40 0.14 10.63
CA GLU A 33 -13.69 -0.28 10.04
C GLU A 33 -13.89 -1.80 10.08
N LEU A 34 -12.83 -2.59 9.86
CA LEU A 34 -12.91 -4.06 9.71
C LEU A 34 -12.31 -4.81 10.90
N GLY A 35 -11.72 -4.10 11.86
CA GLY A 35 -11.18 -4.64 13.09
C GLY A 35 -9.83 -5.36 12.95
N LEU A 36 -9.32 -5.82 14.10
CA LEU A 36 -7.97 -6.37 14.22
C LEU A 36 -7.76 -7.67 13.45
N LYS A 37 -8.79 -8.51 13.31
CA LYS A 37 -8.71 -9.80 12.61
C LYS A 37 -8.36 -9.60 11.12
N THR A 38 -9.11 -8.74 10.45
CA THR A 38 -8.88 -8.37 9.04
C THR A 38 -7.57 -7.61 8.86
N TYR A 39 -7.22 -6.76 9.83
CA TYR A 39 -5.93 -6.05 9.82
C TYR A 39 -4.74 -7.01 9.80
N LYS A 40 -4.79 -8.12 10.55
CA LYS A 40 -3.71 -9.12 10.60
C LYS A 40 -3.58 -9.92 9.29
N GLN A 41 -4.63 -9.99 8.48
CA GLN A 41 -4.60 -10.65 7.16
C GLN A 41 -3.99 -9.78 6.07
N LEU A 42 -3.84 -8.47 6.29
CA LEU A 42 -3.15 -7.60 5.35
C LEU A 42 -1.69 -8.02 5.20
N ALA A 43 -1.17 -7.85 3.98
CA ALA A 43 0.26 -7.96 3.73
C ALA A 43 1.07 -7.02 4.64
N SER A 44 2.33 -7.34 4.87
CA SER A 44 3.21 -6.51 5.68
C SER A 44 3.34 -5.10 5.08
N TYR A 45 3.62 -4.12 5.94
CA TYR A 45 3.72 -2.72 5.55
C TYR A 45 4.70 -2.52 4.37
N ASN A 46 5.89 -3.10 4.48
CA ASN A 46 6.93 -3.03 3.45
C ASN A 46 6.45 -3.64 2.13
N VAL A 47 5.78 -4.80 2.18
CA VAL A 47 5.24 -5.44 0.97
C VAL A 47 4.21 -4.54 0.29
N MET A 48 3.35 -3.86 1.06
CA MET A 48 2.38 -2.92 0.51
C MET A 48 3.04 -1.66 -0.07
N VAL A 49 4.12 -1.16 0.52
CA VAL A 49 4.86 0.01 0.00
C VAL A 49 5.62 -0.33 -1.28
N PHE A 50 6.34 -1.46 -1.33
CA PHE A 50 7.21 -1.82 -2.45
C PHE A 50 6.49 -2.49 -3.62
N LYS A 51 5.41 -3.24 -3.39
CA LYS A 51 4.65 -3.83 -4.51
C LYS A 51 3.74 -2.79 -5.14
N PHE A 52 4.19 -2.26 -6.28
CA PHE A 52 3.45 -1.35 -7.16
C PHE A 52 2.05 -1.86 -7.55
N TRP A 53 1.82 -3.18 -7.51
CA TRP A 53 0.54 -3.78 -7.92
C TRP A 53 -0.54 -3.79 -6.83
N ILE A 54 -0.22 -3.43 -5.58
CA ILE A 54 -1.18 -3.41 -4.45
C ILE A 54 -1.89 -2.04 -4.40
N TRP A 55 -2.26 -1.47 -5.54
CA TRP A 55 -2.96 -0.17 -5.57
C TRP A 55 -4.44 -0.27 -5.22
N ASN A 56 -5.02 -1.46 -5.35
CA ASN A 56 -6.45 -1.67 -5.14
C ASN A 56 -6.70 -2.52 -3.88
N TRP A 57 -6.82 -1.86 -2.72
CA TRP A 57 -7.16 -2.51 -1.45
C TRP A 57 -8.47 -3.31 -1.54
N HIS A 58 -9.42 -2.86 -2.36
CA HIS A 58 -10.67 -3.58 -2.65
C HIS A 58 -10.43 -4.92 -3.34
N ARG A 59 -9.44 -5.00 -4.25
CA ARG A 59 -9.04 -6.25 -4.91
C ARG A 59 -8.33 -7.21 -3.95
N PHE A 60 -7.68 -6.69 -2.91
CA PHE A 60 -7.05 -7.50 -1.86
C PHE A 60 -8.10 -8.15 -0.95
N LEU A 61 -9.14 -7.41 -0.55
CA LEU A 61 -10.24 -7.94 0.27
C LEU A 61 -11.12 -8.94 -0.50
N SER A 62 -11.40 -8.70 -1.79
CA SER A 62 -12.22 -9.63 -2.60
C SER A 62 -11.50 -10.93 -3.00
N SER A 63 -10.19 -11.02 -2.79
CA SER A 63 -9.43 -12.26 -3.01
C SER A 63 -9.48 -13.20 -1.80
N ASP A 64 -9.59 -12.66 -0.58
CA ASP A 64 -9.68 -13.47 0.65
C ASP A 64 -11.08 -14.08 0.83
N LYS A 65 -12.13 -13.38 0.41
CA LYS A 65 -13.51 -13.90 0.42
C LYS A 65 -13.68 -15.17 -0.43
N ARG A 66 -12.80 -15.42 -1.40
CA ARG A 66 -12.84 -16.60 -2.29
C ARG A 66 -11.98 -17.79 -1.83
N ARG A 67 -11.29 -17.68 -0.69
CA ARG A 67 -10.53 -18.81 -0.07
C ARG A 67 -11.17 -19.34 1.21
N GLY A 68 -12.29 -18.77 1.63
CA GLY A 68 -13.07 -19.19 2.79
C GLY A 68 -14.39 -19.88 2.46
N GLU A 69 -14.59 -20.26 1.20
CA GLU A 69 -15.67 -21.16 0.74
C GLU A 69 -15.06 -22.52 0.37
#